data_AF-A0A2H5QCY8-F1
#
_entry.id   AF-A0A2H5QCY8-F1
#
_cell.length_a   1.000
_cell.length_b   1.000
_cell.length_c   1.000
_cell.angle_alpha   90.00
_cell.angle_beta   90.00
_cell.angle_gamma   90.00
#
_symmetry.space_group_name_H-M   'P 1'
#
loop_
_entity.id
_entity.type
_entity.pdbx_description
1 polymer ?
#
loop_
_entity_poly.entity_id
_entity_poly.type
_entity_poly.pdbx_seq_one_letter_code
_entity_poly.pdbx_strand_id
1 'polypeptide(L)'
;MIDLTNDSVLVRQLLPVANMIPLVLQKIAYHETHPNCSEVISKISWPIVRVRDIPQQKLGGDCGVFLLRYLEVLAHGLDVNLYCQQDHAIQFRKALVVKLFGHTSWKKTL
;
A
#
# COMPACT_ATOMS: atom_id res chain seq x y z
N MET A 1 -2.05 25.94 3.34
CA MET A 1 -2.51 24.54 3.25
C MET A 1 -2.08 24.01 1.89
N ILE A 2 -1.43 22.85 1.80
CA ILE A 2 -1.03 22.28 0.51
C ILE A 2 -2.28 21.70 -0.15
N ASP A 3 -2.59 22.14 -1.37
CA ASP A 3 -3.67 21.56 -2.16
C ASP A 3 -3.21 20.23 -2.77
N LEU A 4 -3.53 19.14 -2.08
CA LEU A 4 -3.25 17.78 -2.52
C LEU A 4 -4.28 17.24 -3.50
N THR A 5 -5.25 18.04 -3.97
CA THR A 5 -6.16 17.64 -5.05
C THR A 5 -5.58 17.92 -6.44
N ASN A 6 -4.60 18.82 -6.52
CA ASN A 6 -3.84 19.12 -7.72
C ASN A 6 -2.71 18.10 -7.92
N ASP A 7 -2.68 17.44 -9.08
CA ASP A 7 -1.68 16.41 -9.41
C ASP A 7 -0.27 16.99 -9.52
N SER A 8 -0.11 18.16 -10.13
CA SER A 8 1.20 18.80 -10.25
C SER A 8 1.81 19.11 -8.88
N VAL A 9 0.97 19.54 -7.93
CA VAL A 9 1.39 19.83 -6.55
C VAL A 9 1.74 18.52 -5.85
N LEU A 10 0.91 17.48 -5.95
CA LEU A 10 1.18 16.17 -5.37
C LEU A 10 2.50 15.58 -5.89
N VAL A 11 2.69 15.55 -7.21
CA VAL A 11 3.90 15.01 -7.84
C VAL A 11 5.13 15.75 -7.34
N ARG A 12 5.09 17.08 -7.27
CA ARG A 12 6.20 17.88 -6.75
C ARG A 12 6.52 17.54 -5.29
N GLN A 13 5.50 17.30 -4.46
CA GLN A 13 5.69 16.95 -3.04
C GLN A 13 6.22 15.53 -2.86
N LEU A 14 5.83 14.59 -3.72
CA LEU A 14 6.22 13.18 -3.62
C LEU A 14 7.52 12.85 -4.37
N LEU A 15 8.01 13.73 -5.24
CA LEU A 15 9.23 13.53 -6.02
C LEU A 15 10.45 13.13 -5.17
N PRO A 16 10.73 13.76 -4.02
CA PRO A 16 11.84 13.34 -3.18
C PRO A 16 11.70 11.88 -2.71
N VAL A 17 10.48 11.45 -2.36
CA VAL A 17 10.21 10.08 -1.91
C VAL A 17 10.39 9.09 -3.07
N ALA A 18 9.85 9.40 -4.24
CA ALA A 18 9.95 8.55 -5.43
C ALA A 18 11.40 8.33 -5.88
N ASN A 19 12.27 9.33 -5.70
CA ASN A 19 13.70 9.21 -6.01
C ASN A 19 14.48 8.49 -4.90
N MET A 20 14.10 8.68 -3.63
CA MET A 20 14.81 8.09 -2.48
C MET A 20 14.58 6.59 -2.33
N ILE A 21 13.36 6.10 -2.57
CA ILE A 21 13.03 4.67 -2.39
C ILE A 21 13.97 3.74 -3.18
N PRO A 22 14.17 3.90 -4.51
CA PRO A 22 15.08 3.04 -5.25
C PRO A 22 16.52 3.09 -4.72
N LEU A 23 17.01 4.27 -4.31
CA LEU A 23 18.36 4.42 -3.71
C LEU A 23 18.49 3.65 -2.39
N VAL A 24 17.48 3.71 -1.52
CA VAL A 24 17.44 2.95 -0.28
C VAL A 24 17.44 1.45 -0.57
N LEU A 25 16.60 0.99 -1.51
CA LEU A 25 16.51 -0.43 -1.90
C LEU A 25 17.82 -0.96 -2.50
N GLN A 26 18.51 -0.15 -3.30
CA GLN A 26 19.86 -0.47 -3.80
C GLN A 26 20.86 -0.57 -2.65
N LYS A 27 20.85 0.41 -1.73
CA LYS A 27 21.81 0.48 -0.63
C LYS A 27 21.73 -0.71 0.33
N ILE A 28 20.53 -1.24 0.56
CA ILE A 28 20.31 -2.42 1.39
C ILE A 28 20.40 -3.74 0.60
N ALA A 29 20.81 -3.69 -0.66
CA ALA A 29 20.93 -4.85 -1.54
C ALA A 29 19.63 -5.69 -1.66
N TYR A 30 18.46 -5.03 -1.65
CA TYR A 30 17.15 -5.71 -1.66
C TYR A 30 16.98 -6.67 -2.85
N HIS A 31 17.57 -6.32 -3.99
CA HIS A 31 17.56 -7.12 -5.21
C HIS A 31 18.25 -8.49 -5.08
N GLU A 32 19.16 -8.68 -4.13
CA GLU A 32 19.82 -9.98 -3.90
C GLU A 32 18.84 -11.05 -3.39
N THR A 33 17.85 -10.62 -2.61
CA THR A 33 16.79 -11.51 -2.10
C THR A 33 15.54 -11.51 -2.98
N HIS A 34 15.39 -10.49 -3.83
CA HIS A 34 14.24 -10.29 -4.73
C HIS A 34 14.72 -9.97 -6.16
N PRO A 35 15.33 -10.94 -6.86
CA PRO A 35 15.97 -10.71 -8.16
C PRO A 35 14.99 -10.22 -9.24
N ASN A 36 13.71 -10.60 -9.12
CA ASN A 36 12.62 -10.13 -9.98
C ASN A 36 12.38 -8.60 -9.89
N CYS A 37 12.84 -7.94 -8.82
CA CYS A 37 12.69 -6.50 -8.64
C CYS A 37 13.90 -5.69 -9.14
N SER A 38 14.99 -6.35 -9.55
CA SER A 38 16.27 -5.70 -9.89
C SER A 38 16.12 -4.62 -10.96
N GLU A 39 15.40 -4.92 -12.05
CA GLU A 39 15.16 -3.97 -13.13
C GLU A 39 14.39 -2.73 -12.64
N VAL A 40 13.36 -2.92 -11.81
CA VAL A 40 12.54 -1.83 -11.28
C VAL A 40 13.34 -0.95 -10.31
N ILE A 41 14.14 -1.56 -9.45
CA ILE A 41 15.00 -0.85 -8.48
C ILE A 41 16.09 -0.04 -9.16
N SER A 42 16.57 -0.48 -10.33
CA SER A 42 17.59 0.25 -11.10
C SER A 42 17.08 1.58 -11.68
N LYS A 43 15.76 1.78 -11.77
CA LYS A 43 15.15 3.00 -12.30
C LYS A 43 15.19 4.11 -11.24
N ILE A 44 15.96 5.17 -11.52
CA ILE A 44 16.21 6.30 -10.60
C ILE A 44 14.96 7.17 -10.40
N SER A 45 13.99 7.12 -11.31
CA SER A 45 12.73 7.83 -11.20
C SER A 45 11.56 6.86 -11.28
N TRP A 46 10.96 6.56 -10.13
CA TRP A 46 9.73 5.78 -10.08
C TRP A 46 8.53 6.67 -10.44
N PRO A 47 7.59 6.16 -11.26
CA PRO A 47 6.42 6.93 -11.64
C PRO A 47 5.56 7.22 -10.40
N ILE A 48 5.10 8.46 -10.28
CA ILE A 48 4.11 8.85 -9.27
C ILE A 48 2.74 8.81 -9.93
N VAL A 49 1.88 7.92 -9.47
CA VAL A 49 0.54 7.71 -10.03
C VAL A 49 -0.50 7.98 -8.94
N ARG A 50 -1.43 8.91 -9.21
CA ARG A 50 -2.65 9.05 -8.41
C ARG A 50 -3.75 8.22 -9.02
N VAL A 51 -4.29 7.29 -8.24
CA VAL A 51 -5.50 6.55 -8.59
C VAL A 51 -6.71 7.33 -8.07
N ARG A 52 -7.64 7.71 -8.96
CA ARG A 52 -8.82 8.52 -8.63
C ARG A 52 -10.12 7.70 -8.57
N ASP A 53 -10.26 6.72 -9.45
CA ASP A 53 -11.48 5.93 -9.62
C ASP A 53 -11.50 4.67 -8.74
N ILE A 54 -11.31 4.89 -7.43
CA ILE A 54 -11.34 3.83 -6.41
C ILE A 54 -12.22 4.24 -5.23
N PRO A 55 -12.80 3.26 -4.49
CA PRO A 55 -13.67 3.56 -3.37
C PRO A 55 -12.94 4.42 -2.33
N GLN A 56 -13.52 5.57 -2.02
CA GLN A 56 -13.02 6.46 -0.98
C GLN A 56 -13.73 6.16 0.34
N GLN A 57 -12.99 6.25 1.42
CA GLN A 57 -13.53 6.19 2.77
C GLN A 57 -14.55 7.33 2.98
N LYS A 58 -15.73 6.99 3.50
CA LYS A 58 -16.80 7.96 3.77
C LYS A 58 -16.93 8.30 5.26
N LEU A 59 -16.62 7.34 6.13
CA LEU A 59 -16.76 7.46 7.58
C LEU A 59 -15.39 7.68 8.23
N GLY A 60 -15.31 8.54 9.25
CA GLY A 60 -14.07 8.73 10.01
C GLY A 60 -13.61 7.45 10.73
N GLY A 61 -12.29 7.24 10.83
CA GLY A 61 -11.70 6.13 11.59
C GLY A 61 -11.38 4.84 10.82
N ASP A 62 -11.78 4.74 9.54
CA ASP A 62 -11.53 3.57 8.68
C ASP A 62 -10.29 3.69 7.77
N CYS A 63 -9.50 4.76 7.87
CA CYS A 63 -8.37 5.01 6.98
C CYS A 63 -7.34 3.88 6.96
N GLY A 64 -7.04 3.31 8.14
CA GLY A 64 -6.15 2.16 8.25
C GLY A 64 -6.73 0.89 7.61
N VAL A 65 -8.04 0.71 7.66
CA VAL A 65 -8.72 -0.43 7.03
C VAL A 65 -8.69 -0.31 5.52
N PHE A 66 -9.02 0.87 4.99
CA PHE A 66 -8.96 1.13 3.56
C PHE A 66 -7.53 0.97 3.02
N LEU A 67 -6.52 1.47 3.74
CA LEU A 67 -5.12 1.29 3.35
C LEU A 67 -4.72 -0.19 3.30
N LEU A 68 -4.98 -0.96 4.35
CA LEU A 68 -4.61 -2.38 4.41
C LEU A 68 -5.36 -3.20 3.37
N ARG A 69 -6.65 -2.91 3.19
CA ARG A 69 -7.47 -3.62 2.21
C ARG A 69 -7.03 -3.31 0.79
N TYR A 70 -6.72 -2.06 0.49
CA TYR A 70 -6.15 -1.65 -0.81
C TYR A 70 -4.87 -2.41 -1.11
N LEU A 71 -3.95 -2.50 -0.15
CA LEU A 71 -2.70 -3.26 -0.30
C LEU A 71 -2.94 -4.76 -0.52
N GLU A 72 -3.84 -5.38 0.25
CA GLU A 72 -4.18 -6.80 0.08
C GLU A 72 -4.77 -7.06 -1.30
N VAL A 73 -5.71 -6.23 -1.76
CA VAL A 73 -6.36 -6.37 -3.06
C VAL A 73 -5.37 -6.18 -4.21
N LEU A 74 -4.50 -5.16 -4.12
CA LEU A 74 -3.44 -4.94 -5.11
C LEU A 74 -2.46 -6.12 -5.19
N ALA A 75 -2.03 -6.66 -4.05
CA ALA A 75 -1.07 -7.76 -4.02
C ALA A 75 -1.62 -9.04 -4.67
N HIS A 76 -2.94 -9.24 -4.64
CA HIS A 76 -3.62 -10.38 -5.26
C HIS A 76 -4.11 -10.10 -6.69
N GLY A 77 -3.90 -8.90 -7.23
CA GLY A 77 -4.39 -8.52 -8.56
C GLY A 77 -5.92 -8.48 -8.66
N LEU A 78 -6.61 -8.20 -7.56
CA LEU A 78 -8.07 -8.15 -7.48
C LEU A 78 -8.60 -6.74 -7.78
N ASP A 79 -9.89 -6.64 -8.10
CA ASP A 79 -10.54 -5.35 -8.40
C ASP A 79 -10.81 -4.53 -7.12
N VAL A 80 -10.11 -3.41 -6.99
CA VAL A 80 -10.25 -2.44 -5.88
C VAL A 80 -11.69 -1.93 -5.74
N ASN A 81 -12.42 -1.75 -6.84
CA ASN A 81 -13.80 -1.29 -6.80
C ASN A 81 -14.77 -2.32 -6.21
N LEU A 82 -14.45 -3.61 -6.28
CA LEU A 82 -15.30 -4.66 -5.69
C LEU A 82 -14.96 -4.89 -4.22
N TYR A 83 -13.68 -4.80 -3.85
CA TYR A 83 -13.20 -5.29 -2.56
C TYR A 83 -12.88 -4.22 -1.50
N CYS A 84 -12.83 -2.94 -1.87
CA CYS A 84 -12.55 -1.82 -0.94
C CYS A 84 -13.78 -0.97 -0.59
N GLN A 85 -14.98 -1.53 -0.70
CA GLN A 85 -16.22 -0.82 -0.33
C GLN A 85 -16.32 -0.59 1.20
N GLN A 86 -16.96 0.51 1.59
CA GLN A 86 -17.09 0.96 2.98
C GLN A 86 -17.85 -0.03 3.87
N ASP A 87 -18.84 -0.71 3.31
CA ASP A 87 -19.65 -1.73 3.98
C ASP A 87 -18.86 -3.00 4.33
N HIS A 88 -17.74 -3.26 3.65
CA HIS A 88 -16.82 -4.37 3.94
C HIS A 88 -15.83 -4.08 5.08
N ALA A 89 -15.74 -2.83 5.55
CA ALA A 89 -14.73 -2.42 6.52
C ALA A 89 -14.84 -3.19 7.85
N ILE A 90 -16.08 -3.42 8.34
CA ILE A 90 -16.33 -4.11 9.61
C ILE A 90 -15.95 -5.60 9.52
N GLN A 91 -16.36 -6.28 8.45
CA GLN A 91 -16.04 -7.69 8.21
C GLN A 91 -14.52 -7.85 8.05
N PHE A 92 -13.88 -6.94 7.31
CA PHE A 92 -12.43 -6.92 7.17
C PHE A 92 -11.72 -6.77 8.52
N ARG A 93 -12.13 -5.83 9.38
CA ARG A 93 -11.56 -5.69 10.73
C ARG A 93 -11.65 -6.98 11.53
N LYS A 94 -12.82 -7.62 11.55
CA LYS A 94 -13.03 -8.90 12.25
C LYS A 94 -12.12 -9.99 11.69
N ALA A 95 -12.07 -10.13 10.37
CA ALA A 95 -11.21 -11.12 9.70
C ALA A 95 -9.73 -10.86 9.98
N LEU A 96 -9.29 -9.60 9.94
CA LEU A 96 -7.92 -9.20 10.24
C LEU A 96 -7.55 -9.55 11.68
N VAL A 97 -8.41 -9.25 12.66
CA VAL A 97 -8.21 -9.63 14.07
C VAL A 97 -8.07 -11.14 14.19
N VAL A 98 -8.97 -11.93 13.60
CA VAL A 98 -8.89 -13.40 13.64
C VAL A 98 -7.59 -13.90 13.00
N LYS A 99 -7.18 -13.36 11.85
CA LYS A 99 -5.92 -13.73 11.19
C LYS A 99 -4.71 -13.40 12.07
N LEU A 100 -4.66 -12.20 12.66
CA LEU A 100 -3.55 -11.77 13.52
C LEU A 100 -3.44 -12.63 14.77
N PHE A 101 -4.55 -12.81 15.51
CA PHE A 101 -4.55 -13.63 16.72
C PHE A 101 -4.33 -15.11 16.41
N GLY A 102 -4.95 -15.62 15.35
CA GLY A 102 -4.74 -16.98 14.86
C GLY A 102 -3.27 -17.25 14.54
N HIS A 103 -2.59 -16.32 13.87
CA HIS A 103 -1.16 -16.46 13.55
C HIS A 103 -0.26 -16.35 14.79
N THR A 104 -0.63 -15.53 15.79
CA THR A 104 0.13 -15.46 17.05
C THR A 104 0.04 -16.73 17.90
N SER A 105 -1.02 -17.52 17.75
CA SER A 105 -1.21 -18.77 18.49
C SER A 105 -0.19 -19.85 18.11
N TRP A 106 0.32 -19.83 16.86
CA TRP A 106 1.29 -20.82 16.37
C TRP A 106 2.73 -20.48 16.80
N LYS A 107 3.01 -19.21 17.08
CA LYS A 107 4.34 -18.76 17.56
C LYS A 107 4.56 -19.00 19.06
N LYS A 108 3.55 -19.48 19.80
CA LYS A 108 3.67 -19.82 21.22
C LYS A 108 4.01 -21.30 21.48
N THR A 109 4.23 -22.09 20.43
CA THR A 109 4.46 -23.55 20.52
C THR A 109 5.86 -23.98 20.06
N LEU A 110 6.84 -23.06 20.06
CA LEU A 110 8.27 -23.33 19.91
C LEU A 110 9.03 -22.79 21.11
#